data_AF-A0A0F9NII0-F1
#
_entry.id   AF-A0A0F9NII0-F1
#
_cell.length_a   1.000
_cell.length_b   1.000
_cell.length_c   1.000
_cell.angle_alpha   90.00
_cell.angle_beta   90.00
_cell.angle_gamma   90.00
#
_symmetry.space_group_name_H-M   'P 1'
#
loop_
_entity.id
_entity.type
_entity.pdbx_description
1 polymer ?
#
loop_
_entity_poly.entity_id
_entity_poly.type
_entity_poly.pdbx_seq_one_letter_code
_entity_poly.pdbx_strand_id
1 'polypeptide(L)' 'METFGIGKAIKNMRNGAKVSRRGWNGPNQYLGLQRPDVNSKMSLPYIYIRTVHGDLIPWLASQTDLLAEDWVLVE' A
#
# COMPACT_ATOMS: atom_id res chain seq x y z
N MET A 1 0.64 -14.73 9.59
CA MET A 1 1.29 -13.41 9.42
C MET A 1 0.91 -12.51 10.58
N GLU A 2 1.88 -11.88 11.24
CA GLU A 2 1.62 -10.81 12.21
C GLU A 2 0.83 -9.68 11.54
N THR A 3 -0.19 -9.14 12.22
CA THR A 3 -0.90 -7.94 11.75
C THR A 3 -0.40 -6.71 12.46
N PHE A 4 -0.64 -5.54 11.86
CA PHE A 4 -0.26 -4.26 12.43
C PHE A 4 -1.15 -3.11 11.96
N GLY A 5 -1.08 -1.97 12.64
CA GLY A 5 -1.80 -0.76 12.26
C GLY A 5 -1.16 0.04 11.11
N ILE A 6 -1.91 1.03 10.61
CA ILE A 6 -1.51 1.88 9.46
C ILE A 6 -0.13 2.53 9.64
N GLY A 7 0.25 2.91 10.87
CA GLY A 7 1.56 3.53 11.14
C GLY A 7 2.73 2.60 10.81
N LYS A 8 2.65 1.31 11.17
CA LYS A 8 3.66 0.30 10.81
C LYS A 8 3.56 -0.05 9.32
N ALA A 9 2.36 -0.04 8.75
CA ALA A 9 2.16 -0.23 7.31
C ALA A 9 2.87 0.85 6.47
N ILE A 10 2.72 2.13 6.83
CA ILE A 10 3.42 3.25 6.18
C ILE A 10 4.93 3.14 6.35
N LYS A 11 5.43 2.78 7.55
CA LYS A 11 6.87 2.56 7.78
C LYS A 11 7.42 1.44 6.89
N ASN A 12 6.71 0.32 6.79
CA ASN A 12 7.08 -0.79 5.92
C ASN A 12 7.12 -0.36 4.45
N MET A 13 6.11 0.37 3.96
CA MET A 13 6.10 0.90 2.59
C MET A 13 7.24 1.88 2.32
N ARG A 14 7.57 2.74 3.29
CA ARG A 14 8.76 3.62 3.19
C ARG A 14 10.05 2.81 3.05
N ASN A 15 10.12 1.61 3.61
CA ASN A 15 11.25 0.69 3.48
C ASN A 15 11.19 -0.18 2.20
N GLY A 16 10.25 0.09 1.28
CA GLY A 16 10.13 -0.62 0.01
C GLY A 16 9.29 -1.90 0.06
N ALA A 17 8.75 -2.26 1.23
CA ALA A 17 7.85 -3.40 1.35
C ALA A 17 6.45 -3.08 0.80
N LYS A 18 5.73 -4.12 0.40
CA LYS A 18 4.30 -4.03 0.06
C LYS A 18 3.47 -4.48 1.25
N VAL A 19 2.29 -3.90 1.38
CA VAL A 19 1.34 -4.24 2.44
C VAL A 19 -0.05 -4.47 1.88
N SER A 20 -0.85 -5.28 2.54
CA SER A 20 -2.26 -5.49 2.19
C SER A 20 -3.08 -5.58 3.46
N ARG A 21 -4.41 -5.47 3.35
CA ARG A 21 -5.31 -5.78 4.46
C ARG A 21 -5.80 -7.21 4.33
N ARG A 22 -5.91 -7.93 5.46
CA ARG A 22 -6.44 -9.30 5.46
C ARG A 22 -7.86 -9.39 4.88
N GLY A 23 -8.69 -8.37 5.09
CA GLY A 23 -10.06 -8.32 4.59
C GLY A 23 -10.21 -7.91 3.11
N TRP A 24 -9.13 -7.71 2.36
CA TRP A 24 -9.25 -7.37 0.94
C TRP A 24 -9.61 -8.59 0.10
N ASN A 25 -10.63 -8.45 -0.75
CA ASN A 25 -11.26 -9.56 -1.49
C ASN A 25 -10.55 -9.91 -2.81
N GLY A 26 -9.33 -9.40 -3.00
CA GLY A 26 -8.65 -9.39 -4.28
C GLY A 26 -7.31 -10.13 -4.27
N PRO A 27 -7.09 -11.17 -5.09
CA PRO A 27 -5.77 -11.78 -5.21
C PRO A 27 -4.77 -10.74 -5.69
N ASN A 28 -3.58 -10.73 -5.08
CA ASN A 28 -2.47 -9.84 -5.46
C ASN A 28 -2.78 -8.33 -5.34
N GLN A 29 -3.78 -7.94 -4.55
CA GLN A 29 -4.06 -6.54 -4.22
C GLN A 29 -3.16 -6.07 -3.08
N TYR A 30 -2.41 -4.99 -3.28
CA TYR A 30 -1.49 -4.45 -2.29
C TYR A 30 -1.30 -2.94 -2.42
N LEU A 31 -0.84 -2.31 -1.34
CA LEU A 31 -0.28 -0.97 -1.34
C LEU A 31 1.25 -0.99 -1.42
N GLY A 32 1.79 -0.05 -2.17
CA GLY A 32 3.21 0.26 -2.20
C GLY A 32 3.44 1.76 -2.20
N LEU A 33 4.64 2.17 -1.83
CA LEU A 33 5.07 3.56 -1.94
C LEU A 33 5.95 3.74 -3.18
N GLN A 34 5.47 4.54 -4.12
CA GLN A 34 6.26 4.96 -5.26
C GLN A 34 7.20 6.09 -4.80
N ARG A 35 8.46 6.04 -5.23
CA ARG A 35 9.40 7.15 -5.13
C ARG A 35 9.76 7.63 -6.53
N PRO A 36 9.68 8.94 -6.81
CA PRO A 36 9.91 9.47 -8.15
C PRO A 36 11.36 9.25 -8.59
N ASP A 37 11.51 8.95 -9.87
CA ASP A 37 12.76 8.81 -10.62
C ASP A 37 12.67 9.59 -11.94
N VAL A 38 13.70 9.48 -12.79
CA VAL A 38 13.77 10.17 -14.09
C VAL A 38 12.61 9.85 -15.04
N ASN A 39 11.91 8.73 -14.84
CA ASN A 39 10.80 8.29 -15.68
C ASN A 39 9.42 8.56 -15.04
N SER A 40 9.41 9.17 -13.87
CA SER A 40 8.19 9.39 -13.09
C SER A 40 7.44 10.65 -13.53
N LYS A 41 6.11 10.56 -13.65
CA LYS A 41 5.23 11.71 -13.92
C LYS A 41 5.01 12.59 -12.69
N MET A 42 4.99 11.99 -11.50
CA MET A 42 4.81 12.70 -10.23
C MET A 42 6.17 13.13 -9.67
N SER A 43 6.23 14.30 -9.03
CA SER A 43 7.46 14.87 -8.47
C SER A 43 7.69 14.55 -6.99
N LEU A 44 6.71 13.95 -6.31
CA LEU A 44 6.77 13.61 -4.88
C LEU A 44 6.37 12.14 -4.67
N PRO A 45 6.86 11.48 -3.60
CA PRO A 45 6.44 10.11 -3.25
C PRO A 45 4.94 10.04 -2.96
N TYR A 46 4.31 8.95 -3.40
CA TYR A 46 2.89 8.71 -3.16
C TYR A 46 2.63 7.21 -2.95
N ILE A 47 1.53 6.91 -2.26
CA ILE A 47 1.07 5.53 -2.10
C ILE A 47 0.20 5.19 -3.30
N TYR A 48 0.43 4.02 -3.89
CA TYR A 48 -0.41 3.45 -4.92
C TYR A 48 -1.01 2.14 -4.42
N ILE A 49 -2.14 1.76 -5.02
CA ILE A 49 -2.72 0.43 -4.89
C ILE A 49 -2.53 -0.31 -6.21
N ARG A 50 -2.10 -1.56 -6.14
CA ARG A 50 -2.23 -2.51 -7.25
C ARG A 50 -3.64 -3.10 -7.18
N THR A 51 -4.45 -2.87 -8.20
CA THR A 51 -5.81 -3.43 -8.28
C THR A 51 -5.74 -4.94 -8.52
N VAL A 52 -6.88 -5.62 -8.37
CA VAL A 52 -7.01 -7.05 -8.72
C VAL A 52 -6.75 -7.33 -10.20
N HIS A 53 -6.90 -6.31 -11.05
CA HIS A 53 -6.62 -6.38 -12.49
C HIS A 53 -5.16 -6.07 -12.82
N GLY A 54 -4.36 -5.65 -11.83
CA GLY A 54 -2.94 -5.35 -11.98
C GLY A 54 -2.63 -3.89 -12.30
N ASP A 55 -3.63 -3.01 -12.36
CA ASP A 55 -3.43 -1.58 -12.54
C ASP A 55 -2.78 -0.96 -11.31
N LEU A 56 -1.91 0.04 -11.52
CA LEU A 56 -1.29 0.81 -10.44
C LEU A 56 -1.90 2.20 -10.42
N ILE A 57 -2.68 2.51 -9.39
CA ILE A 57 -3.37 3.80 -9.27
C ILE A 57 -3.06 4.48 -7.94
N PRO A 58 -3.06 5.82 -7.86
CA PRO A 58 -2.91 6.52 -6.59
C PRO A 58 -3.94 6.04 -5.58
N TRP A 59 -3.51 5.81 -4.34
CA TRP A 59 -4.37 5.38 -3.26
C TRP A 59 -4.62 6.52 -2.27
N LEU A 60 -5.89 6.73 -1.96
CA LEU A 60 -6.34 7.62 -0.90
C LEU A 60 -6.81 6.77 0.29
N ALA A 61 -6.20 6.97 1.45
CA ALA A 61 -6.62 6.28 2.67
C ALA A 61 -8.01 6.74 3.10
N SER A 62 -8.94 5.80 3.26
CA SER A 62 -10.22 6.05 3.91
C SER A 62 -10.08 6.06 5.43
N GLN A 63 -11.11 6.51 6.15
CA GLN A 63 -11.09 6.44 7.62
C GLN A 63 -10.97 5.00 8.13
N THR A 64 -11.55 4.02 7.44
CA THR A 64 -11.45 2.60 7.83
C THR A 64 -10.05 2.06 7.60
N ASP A 65 -9.31 2.57 6.61
CA ASP A 65 -7.91 2.20 6.38
C ASP A 65 -6.99 2.77 7.47
N LEU A 66 -7.24 4.02 7.89
CA LEU A 66 -6.46 4.66 8.95
C LEU A 66 -6.65 3.99 10.31
N LEU A 67 -7.85 3.45 10.58
CA LEU A 67 -8.18 2.77 11.83
C LEU A 67 -7.97 1.24 11.79
N ALA A 68 -7.54 0.70 10.65
CA ALA A 68 -7.35 -0.74 10.48
C ALA A 68 -6.09 -1.26 11.19
N GLU A 69 -6.24 -2.41 11.85
CA GLU A 69 -5.17 -3.16 12.55
C GLU A 69 -4.88 -4.53 11.87
N ASP A 70 -5.47 -4.77 10.70
CA ASP A 70 -5.38 -6.02 9.93
C ASP A 70 -4.40 -5.91 8.74
N TRP A 71 -3.48 -4.95 8.76
CA TRP A 71 -2.43 -4.84 7.75
C TRP A 71 -1.40 -5.96 7.89
N VAL A 72 -0.92 -6.48 6.75
CA VAL A 72 0.08 -7.55 6.66
C VAL A 72 1.11 -7.21 5.58
N LEU A 73 2.32 -7.76 5.69
CA LEU A 73 3.33 -7.73 4.62
C LEU A 73 2.94 -8.71 3.51
N VAL A 74 3.25 -8.35 2.26
CA VAL A 74 3.06 -9.22 1.08
C VAL A 74 4.28 -9.11 0.15
N GLU A 75 4.49 -10.13 -0.70
CA GLU A 75 5.58 -10.20 -1.68
C GLU A 75 5.32 -9.36 -2.95
#